data_AF-V5LT96-F1
#
_entry.id   AF-V5LT96-F1
#
_cell.length_a   1.000
_cell.length_b   1.000
_cell.length_c   1.000
_cell.angle_alpha   90.00
_cell.angle_beta   90.00
_cell.angle_gamma   90.00
#
_symmetry.space_group_name_H-M   'P 1'
#
loop_
_entity.id
_entity.type
_entity.pdbx_description
1 polymer ?
#
loop_
_entity_poly.entity_id
_entity_poly.type
_entity_poly.pdbx_seq_one_letter_code
_entity_poly.pdbx_strand_id
1 'polypeptide(L)'
;VHIANGMYGLILVEPKGGLPHVDHEYYIMQSEFYTAGSYGEAGLQPFSMEKALAEKPDYVVFNGSVGALIGDQSLSAKVGETVRLFVGNGGPNLVSSFHVIGEIFDTVYAEGGTTGDPQRPNDAHPRRRRGHRRIQSASPRDVPHWS
;
A
#
# COMPACT_ATOMS: atom_id res chain seq x y z
N VAL A 1 2.30 -15.11 19.15
CA VAL A 1 2.29 -16.30 18.26
C VAL A 1 1.05 -16.39 17.35
N HIS A 2 0.01 -15.55 17.49
CA HIS A 2 -1.19 -15.63 16.62
C HIS A 2 -1.10 -14.76 15.35
N ILE A 3 -0.70 -13.50 15.50
CA ILE A 3 -0.63 -12.53 14.39
C ILE A 3 0.35 -13.01 13.31
N ALA A 4 1.55 -13.47 13.71
CA ALA A 4 2.56 -14.04 12.80
C ALA A 4 2.11 -15.31 12.05
N ASN A 5 1.00 -15.92 12.45
CA ASN A 5 0.38 -17.06 11.78
C ASN A 5 -0.82 -16.64 10.90
N GLY A 6 -1.00 -15.35 10.63
CA GLY A 6 -2.04 -14.86 9.72
C GLY A 6 -3.33 -14.38 10.38
N MET A 7 -3.41 -14.34 11.71
CA MET A 7 -4.65 -13.98 12.43
C MET A 7 -4.82 -12.45 12.53
N TYR A 8 -5.08 -11.79 11.41
CA TYR A 8 -5.32 -10.35 11.31
C TYR A 8 -6.31 -10.04 10.17
N GLY A 9 -6.88 -8.84 10.21
CA GLY A 9 -7.72 -8.33 9.13
C GLY A 9 -8.03 -6.85 9.31
N LEU A 10 -8.82 -6.27 8.38
CA LEU A 10 -9.40 -4.94 8.56
C LEU A 10 -10.90 -5.02 8.75
N ILE A 11 -11.41 -4.05 9.49
CA ILE A 11 -12.82 -3.68 9.55
C ILE A 11 -12.92 -2.21 9.16
N LEU A 12 -13.74 -1.91 8.15
CA LEU A 12 -14.10 -0.56 7.78
C LEU A 12 -15.37 -0.15 8.52
N VAL A 13 -15.31 0.99 9.20
CA VAL A 13 -16.49 1.62 9.80
C VAL A 13 -16.75 2.91 9.05
N GLU A 14 -17.74 2.90 8.18
CA GLU A 14 -18.06 4.07 7.36
C GLU A 14 -18.65 5.23 8.19
N PRO A 15 -18.34 6.48 7.82
CA PRO A 15 -19.02 7.63 8.39
C PRO A 15 -20.50 7.64 8.00
N LYS A 16 -21.30 8.44 8.71
CA LYS A 16 -22.68 8.72 8.28
C LYS A 16 -22.66 9.35 6.88
N GLY A 17 -23.39 8.75 5.93
CA GLY A 17 -23.43 9.19 4.53
C GLY A 17 -22.48 8.42 3.60
N GLY A 18 -21.62 7.56 4.15
CA GLY A 18 -20.71 6.70 3.42
C GLY A 18 -19.45 7.39 2.88
N LEU A 19 -18.57 6.60 2.27
CA LEU A 19 -17.37 7.12 1.59
C LEU A 19 -17.72 7.69 0.19
N PRO A 20 -16.92 8.63 -0.35
CA PRO A 20 -17.05 9.06 -1.73
C PRO A 20 -16.97 7.86 -2.69
N HIS A 21 -17.76 7.87 -3.75
CA HIS A 21 -17.72 6.83 -4.78
C HIS A 21 -16.34 6.78 -5.46
N VAL A 22 -15.86 5.56 -5.74
CA VAL A 22 -14.72 5.24 -6.59
C VAL A 22 -15.08 4.06 -7.48
N ASP A 23 -14.35 3.86 -8.58
CA ASP A 23 -14.63 2.78 -9.53
C ASP A 23 -14.18 1.41 -8.99
N HIS A 24 -13.10 1.38 -8.19
CA HIS A 24 -12.58 0.15 -7.57
C HIS A 24 -12.18 0.36 -6.12
N GLU A 25 -12.47 -0.64 -5.30
CA GLU A 25 -11.98 -0.75 -3.92
C GLU A 25 -11.23 -2.06 -3.73
N TYR A 26 -10.01 -2.00 -3.20
CA TYR A 26 -9.19 -3.17 -2.95
C TYR A 26 -8.75 -3.27 -1.49
N TYR A 27 -8.64 -4.52 -1.02
CA TYR A 27 -8.17 -4.86 0.32
C TYR A 27 -6.76 -5.46 0.25
N ILE A 28 -5.82 -4.82 0.94
CA ILE A 28 -4.41 -5.20 0.96
C ILE A 28 -3.92 -5.20 2.40
N MET A 29 -3.31 -6.30 2.83
CA MET A 29 -2.66 -6.40 4.14
C MET A 29 -1.20 -6.82 3.97
N GLN A 30 -0.27 -5.98 4.43
CA GLN A 30 1.11 -6.42 4.66
C GLN A 30 1.17 -7.32 5.89
N SER A 31 2.02 -8.34 5.82
CA SER A 31 2.27 -9.25 6.91
C SER A 31 3.66 -9.86 6.80
N GLU A 32 4.19 -10.28 7.94
CA GLU A 32 5.48 -10.94 8.06
C GLU A 32 5.31 -12.36 8.56
N PHE A 33 6.08 -13.28 7.98
CA PHE A 33 6.13 -14.68 8.39
C PHE A 33 7.56 -15.09 8.75
N TYR A 34 7.64 -15.86 9.84
CA TYR A 34 8.88 -16.29 10.46
C TYR A 34 8.93 -17.82 10.42
N THR A 35 9.70 -18.38 9.49
CA THR A 35 9.78 -19.82 9.27
C THR A 35 11.01 -20.40 9.93
N ALA A 36 10.97 -21.67 10.35
CA ALA A 36 12.18 -22.35 10.83
C ALA A 36 13.22 -22.48 9.72
N GLY A 37 12.79 -22.91 8.52
CA GLY A 37 13.62 -22.95 7.32
C GLY A 37 13.94 -21.56 6.76
N SER A 38 14.76 -21.55 5.72
CA SER A 38 15.13 -20.33 4.99
C SER A 38 14.09 -19.94 3.94
N TYR A 39 14.19 -18.71 3.42
CA TYR A 39 13.37 -18.28 2.28
C TYR A 39 13.52 -19.26 1.09
N GLY A 40 12.39 -19.67 0.51
CA GLY A 40 12.32 -20.59 -0.62
C GLY A 40 12.53 -22.07 -0.29
N GLU A 41 12.79 -22.42 0.98
CA GLU A 41 12.97 -23.81 1.38
C GLU A 41 11.66 -24.59 1.26
N ALA A 42 11.68 -25.63 0.42
CA ALA A 42 10.49 -26.45 0.14
C ALA A 42 10.03 -27.24 1.38
N GLY A 43 8.73 -27.54 1.41
CA GLY A 43 8.10 -28.32 2.49
C GLY A 43 7.24 -27.47 3.41
N LEU A 44 6.59 -28.13 4.37
CA LEU A 44 5.79 -27.46 5.39
C LEU A 44 6.72 -26.77 6.39
N GLN A 45 6.71 -25.44 6.38
CA GLN A 45 7.57 -24.64 7.24
C GLN A 45 6.88 -24.30 8.57
N PRO A 46 7.42 -24.74 9.72
CA PRO A 46 6.88 -24.35 11.02
C PRO A 46 7.31 -22.93 11.40
N PHE A 47 6.54 -22.30 12.31
CA PHE A 47 6.85 -20.98 12.85
C PHE A 47 8.14 -20.98 13.69
N SER A 48 8.96 -19.93 13.56
CA SER A 48 10.15 -19.68 14.39
C SER A 48 9.95 -18.50 15.34
N MET A 49 9.81 -18.79 16.63
CA MET A 49 9.70 -17.76 17.68
C MET A 49 10.98 -16.95 17.83
N GLU A 50 12.15 -17.58 17.65
CA GLU A 50 13.44 -16.91 17.75
C GLU A 50 13.57 -15.80 16.71
N LYS A 51 13.27 -16.10 15.44
CA LYS A 51 13.32 -15.11 14.36
C LYS A 51 12.28 -14.00 14.55
N ALA A 52 11.10 -14.34 15.06
CA ALA A 52 10.04 -13.38 15.37
C ALA A 52 10.46 -12.37 16.44
N LEU A 53 11.10 -12.83 17.52
CA LEU A 53 11.63 -11.95 18.57
C LEU A 53 12.83 -11.10 18.10
N ALA A 54 13.59 -11.61 17.13
CA ALA A 54 14.70 -10.89 16.51
C ALA A 54 14.26 -9.92 15.40
N GLU A 55 12.97 -9.86 15.08
CA GLU A 55 12.40 -9.05 13.98
C GLU A 55 13.06 -9.35 12.62
N LYS A 56 13.41 -10.63 12.38
CA LYS A 56 14.04 -11.11 11.15
C LYS A 56 13.09 -12.04 10.39
N PRO A 57 12.09 -11.50 9.67
CA PRO A 57 11.17 -12.31 8.91
C PRO A 57 11.84 -12.95 7.71
N ASP A 58 11.41 -14.16 7.37
CA ASP A 58 11.83 -14.83 6.13
C ASP A 58 10.99 -14.33 4.94
N TYR A 59 9.75 -13.93 5.21
CA TYR A 59 8.82 -13.43 4.20
C TYR A 59 8.13 -12.16 4.69
N VAL A 60 8.11 -11.14 3.85
CA VAL A 60 7.22 -9.99 3.98
C VAL A 60 6.32 -9.99 2.75
N VAL A 61 5.02 -10.16 2.95
CA VAL A 61 4.06 -10.44 1.86
C VAL A 61 2.81 -9.60 2.00
N PHE A 62 2.18 -9.34 0.86
CA PHE A 62 0.81 -8.87 0.81
C PHE A 62 -0.15 -10.07 0.71
N ASN A 63 -1.23 -10.02 1.47
CA ASN A 63 -2.33 -11.01 1.45
C ASN A 63 -1.88 -12.47 1.68
N GLY A 64 -0.89 -12.65 2.56
CA GLY A 64 -0.60 -13.93 3.21
C GLY A 64 0.31 -14.91 2.46
N SER A 65 0.68 -14.66 1.20
CA SER A 65 1.65 -15.50 0.48
C SER A 65 2.42 -14.77 -0.61
N VAL A 66 3.58 -15.32 -0.99
CA VAL A 66 4.37 -14.80 -2.12
C VAL A 66 3.54 -14.95 -3.40
N GLY A 67 3.32 -13.82 -4.10
CA GLY A 67 2.57 -13.82 -5.36
C GLY A 67 1.06 -13.71 -5.24
N ALA A 68 0.49 -13.55 -4.04
CA ALA A 68 -0.96 -13.49 -3.82
C ALA A 68 -1.70 -12.38 -4.61
N LEU A 69 -0.97 -11.37 -5.09
CA LEU A 69 -1.50 -10.23 -5.86
C LEU A 69 -0.81 -10.07 -7.22
N ILE A 70 -0.28 -11.16 -7.79
CA ILE A 70 0.47 -11.16 -9.06
C ILE A 70 -0.21 -12.11 -10.06
N GLY A 71 0.03 -11.89 -11.36
CA GLY A 71 -0.49 -12.73 -12.43
C GLY A 71 -2.01 -12.65 -12.51
N ASP A 72 -2.67 -13.80 -12.53
CA ASP A 72 -4.13 -13.90 -12.63
C ASP A 72 -4.85 -13.33 -11.40
N GLN A 73 -4.15 -13.13 -10.27
CA GLN A 73 -4.67 -12.51 -9.05
C GLN A 73 -4.30 -11.02 -8.92
N SER A 74 -3.79 -10.41 -10.00
CA SER A 74 -3.44 -9.00 -10.01
C SER A 74 -4.66 -8.08 -9.83
N LEU A 75 -4.43 -6.94 -9.21
CA LEU A 75 -5.43 -5.87 -9.10
C LEU A 75 -5.58 -5.21 -10.48
N SER A 76 -6.82 -5.00 -10.93
CA SER A 76 -7.11 -4.49 -12.27
C SER A 76 -7.85 -3.15 -12.23
N ALA A 77 -7.44 -2.21 -13.07
CA ALA A 77 -8.20 -0.99 -13.34
C ALA A 77 -7.98 -0.57 -14.79
N LYS A 78 -8.87 0.24 -15.34
CA LYS A 78 -8.74 0.84 -16.67
C LYS A 78 -8.30 2.29 -16.55
N VAL A 79 -7.76 2.80 -17.64
CA VAL A 79 -7.39 4.21 -17.74
C VAL A 79 -8.62 5.09 -17.47
N GLY A 80 -8.45 6.03 -16.55
CA GLY A 80 -9.50 6.97 -16.14
C GLY A 80 -10.38 6.52 -14.97
N GLU A 81 -10.20 5.29 -14.48
CA GLU A 81 -10.90 4.79 -13.29
C GLU A 81 -10.19 5.20 -11.99
N THR A 82 -10.97 5.46 -10.96
CA THR A 82 -10.53 5.81 -9.61
C THR A 82 -10.42 4.56 -8.74
N VAL A 83 -9.32 4.46 -7.97
CA VAL A 83 -9.04 3.30 -7.13
C VAL A 83 -8.85 3.75 -5.68
N ARG A 84 -9.51 3.08 -4.74
CA ARG A 84 -9.25 3.17 -3.30
C ARG A 84 -8.62 1.88 -2.80
N LEU A 85 -7.49 2.00 -2.10
CA LEU A 85 -6.82 0.89 -1.46
C LEU A 85 -7.03 0.97 0.06
N PHE A 86 -7.65 -0.05 0.64
CA PHE A 86 -7.66 -0.26 2.08
C PHE A 86 -6.43 -1.06 2.45
N VAL A 87 -5.37 -0.33 2.83
CA VAL A 87 -4.06 -0.90 3.12
C VAL A 87 -3.88 -0.97 4.63
N GLY A 88 -3.77 -2.19 5.15
CA GLY A 88 -3.38 -2.41 6.53
C GLY A 88 -2.00 -3.06 6.63
N ASN A 89 -1.44 -2.97 7.83
CA ASN A 89 -0.20 -3.65 8.17
C ASN A 89 -0.47 -4.52 9.40
N GLY A 90 -0.59 -5.83 9.19
CA GLY A 90 -0.78 -6.80 10.28
C GLY A 90 0.51 -7.03 11.08
N GLY A 91 1.66 -6.62 10.54
CA GLY A 91 2.97 -6.83 11.15
C GLY A 91 3.33 -8.32 11.23
N PRO A 92 3.89 -8.80 12.36
CA PRO A 92 3.73 -8.20 13.69
C PRO A 92 4.73 -7.10 14.07
N ASN A 93 5.85 -6.91 13.35
CA ASN A 93 6.95 -6.09 13.87
C ASN A 93 7.33 -4.90 12.96
N LEU A 94 7.39 -5.11 11.64
CA LEU A 94 7.84 -4.12 10.68
C LEU A 94 6.78 -3.07 10.36
N VAL A 95 7.27 -1.87 10.04
CA VAL A 95 6.46 -0.77 9.51
C VAL A 95 6.56 -0.77 7.97
N SER A 96 5.42 -0.57 7.30
CA SER A 96 5.36 -0.49 5.84
C SER A 96 5.58 0.94 5.35
N SER A 97 6.65 1.16 4.58
CA SER A 97 6.77 2.31 3.69
C SER A 97 5.99 2.06 2.40
N PHE A 98 4.66 2.05 2.50
CA PHE A 98 3.77 1.61 1.42
C PHE A 98 3.89 2.52 0.18
N HIS A 99 4.08 1.91 -0.98
CA HIS A 99 4.28 2.61 -2.24
C HIS A 99 3.72 1.79 -3.41
N VAL A 100 3.11 2.47 -4.39
CA VAL A 100 2.69 1.91 -5.68
C VAL A 100 3.61 2.46 -6.75
N ILE A 101 4.38 1.58 -7.40
CA ILE A 101 5.35 1.95 -8.42
C ILE A 101 4.60 2.53 -9.62
N GLY A 102 5.00 3.73 -10.05
CA GLY A 102 4.42 4.41 -11.22
C GLY A 102 3.24 5.33 -10.91
N GLU A 103 2.76 5.36 -9.66
CA GLU A 103 1.62 6.17 -9.25
C GLU A 103 1.97 7.15 -8.12
N ILE A 104 1.16 8.20 -8.00
CA ILE A 104 1.18 9.15 -6.89
C ILE A 104 -0.18 9.07 -6.21
N PHE A 105 -0.20 8.90 -4.88
CA PHE A 105 -1.47 8.91 -4.16
C PHE A 105 -2.10 10.30 -4.18
N ASP A 106 -3.26 10.46 -4.81
CA ASP A 106 -4.00 11.73 -4.80
C ASP A 106 -4.42 12.14 -3.39
N THR A 107 -4.71 11.17 -2.54
CA THR A 107 -5.28 11.35 -1.20
C THR A 107 -4.78 10.22 -0.30
N VAL A 108 -4.18 10.57 0.85
CA VAL A 108 -3.81 9.62 1.90
C VAL A 108 -4.53 9.99 3.19
N TYR A 109 -5.28 9.03 3.74
CA TYR A 109 -5.82 9.12 5.10
C TYR A 109 -4.73 8.69 6.07
N ALA A 110 -4.07 9.66 6.70
CA ALA A 110 -2.93 9.43 7.57
C ALA A 110 -3.29 8.41 8.68
N GLU A 111 -2.52 7.33 8.75
CA GLU A 111 -2.70 6.23 9.72
C GLU A 111 -4.13 5.62 9.74
N GLY A 112 -4.90 5.78 8.66
CA GLY A 112 -6.30 5.33 8.57
C GLY A 112 -7.30 6.23 9.33
N GLY A 113 -6.86 7.36 9.87
CA GLY A 113 -7.69 8.31 10.61
C GLY A 113 -8.35 9.38 9.73
N THR A 114 -9.29 10.11 10.34
CA THR A 114 -10.00 11.23 9.71
C THR A 114 -9.69 12.58 10.38
N THR A 115 -8.75 12.62 11.34
CA THR A 115 -8.40 13.84 12.06
C THR A 115 -7.35 14.63 11.27
N GLY A 116 -7.82 15.58 10.48
CA GLY A 116 -7.02 16.39 9.55
C GLY A 116 -7.51 16.23 8.12
N ASP A 117 -7.20 17.20 7.26
CA ASP A 117 -7.41 17.01 5.82
C ASP A 117 -6.55 15.82 5.35
N PRO A 118 -7.06 14.96 4.45
CA PRO A 118 -6.23 13.92 3.86
C PRO A 118 -4.95 14.54 3.29
N GLN A 119 -3.80 13.97 3.65
CA GLN A 119 -2.52 14.52 3.23
C GLN A 119 -2.39 14.35 1.72
N ARG A 120 -2.22 15.46 1.01
CA ARG A 120 -1.78 15.43 -0.37
C ARG A 120 -0.25 15.34 -0.35
N PRO A 121 0.37 14.55 -1.22
CA PRO A 121 1.84 14.40 -1.23
C PRO A 121 2.62 15.72 -1.36
N ASN A 122 1.98 16.79 -1.87
CA ASN A 122 2.59 18.12 -2.01
C ASN A 122 2.49 19.02 -0.76
N ASP A 123 1.85 18.58 0.31
CA ASP A 123 1.60 19.41 1.49
C ASP A 123 2.82 19.49 2.45
N ALA A 124 3.89 18.73 2.17
CA ALA A 124 5.14 18.74 2.93
C ALA A 124 5.98 20.04 2.79
N HIS A 125 5.56 20.98 1.93
CA HIS A 125 6.21 22.28 1.79
C HIS A 125 5.31 23.44 2.22
N PRO A 126 5.52 24.03 3.41
CA PRO A 126 4.79 25.21 3.82
C PRO A 126 5.39 26.47 3.18
N ARG A 127 5.37 26.64 1.85
CA ARG A 127 5.64 27.94 1.20
C ARG A 127 4.84 28.18 -0.09
N ARG A 128 3.97 29.20 0.02
CA ARG A 128 3.38 30.08 -1.00
C ARG A 128 2.10 29.61 -1.72
N ARG A 129 0.97 29.81 -1.04
CA ARG A 129 -0.23 30.35 -1.69
C ARG A 129 0.09 31.74 -2.26
N ARG A 130 0.28 31.85 -3.58
CA ARG A 130 0.04 33.09 -4.34
C ARG A 130 -0.13 32.80 -5.83
N GLY A 131 -1.34 33.06 -6.31
CA GLY A 131 -1.59 33.56 -7.66
C GLY A 131 -1.82 32.52 -8.74
N HIS A 132 -3.02 32.55 -9.30
CA HIS A 132 -3.39 32.00 -10.60
C HIS A 132 -2.22 32.01 -11.60
N ARG A 133 -1.86 30.82 -12.10
CA ARG A 133 -1.27 30.69 -13.43
C ARG A 133 -1.91 29.51 -14.16
N ARG A 134 -2.67 29.90 -15.18
CA ARG A 134 -3.21 29.10 -16.27
C ARG A 134 -2.07 28.27 -16.87
N ILE A 135 -2.18 26.94 -16.89
CA ILE A 135 -1.27 26.10 -17.66
C ILE A 135 -1.58 26.35 -19.14
N GLN A 136 -0.68 27.05 -19.82
CA GLN A 136 -0.65 27.10 -21.28
C GLN A 136 -0.13 25.75 -21.78
N SER A 137 -0.80 25.23 -22.81
CA SER A 137 -0.45 24.03 -23.56
C SER A 137 1.02 24.01 -24.00
N ALA A 138 1.75 22.95 -23.65
CA ALA A 138 3.09 22.70 -24.18
C ALA A 138 3.02 22.33 -25.67
N SER A 139 3.91 22.91 -26.46
CA SER A 139 4.07 22.67 -27.90
C SER A 139 4.86 21.37 -28.15
N PRO A 140 4.64 20.65 -29.28
CA PRO A 140 5.10 19.26 -29.48
C PRO A 140 6.60 19.05 -29.76
N ARG A 141 7.53 19.91 -29.30
CA ARG A 141 8.94 19.84 -29.72
C ARG A 141 9.98 19.43 -28.68
N ASP A 142 9.58 19.11 -27.45
CA ASP A 142 10.52 18.81 -26.37
C ASP A 142 10.41 17.37 -25.87
N VAL A 143 10.79 16.40 -26.73
CA VAL A 143 11.00 15.00 -26.30
C VAL A 143 12.44 14.59 -26.65
N PRO A 144 13.32 14.32 -25.68
CA PRO A 144 14.65 13.79 -25.96
C PRO A 144 14.57 12.31 -26.33
N HIS A 145 15.15 11.96 -27.48
CA HIS A 145 15.41 10.58 -27.87
C HIS A 145 16.64 10.07 -27.11
N TRP A 146 16.49 8.95 -26.40
CA TRP A 146 17.60 8.17 -25.87
C TRP A 146 17.83 6.96 -26.78
N SER A 147 19.07 6.80 -27.20
CA SER A 147 19.65 5.62 -27.85
C SER A 147 20.26 4.69 -26.81
#